data_AF-A0A942ZDM2-F1
#
_entry.id   AF-A0A942ZDM2-F1
#
_cell.length_a   1.000
_cell.length_b   1.000
_cell.length_c   1.000
_cell.angle_alpha   90.00
_cell.angle_beta   90.00
_cell.angle_gamma   90.00
#
_symmetry.space_group_name_H-M   'P 1'
#
loop_
_entity.id
_entity.type
_entity.pdbx_description
1 polymer ?
#
loop_
_entity_poly.entity_id
_entity_poly.type
_entity_poly.pdbx_seq_one_letter_code
_entity_poly.pdbx_strand_id
1 'polypeptide(L)'
;MKNNFLKILIILTIALLGVFALISCEKSSNKENNVVRVGFYTDSEYQIWNPVVSNLAKEGITVELVSFANTRMPNQALNNGDIDLNAFQHHAYLNDEVSNLGYDIVAIADTYISAMNIYSKNISNVSELKKG
;
A
#
# COMPACT_ATOMS: atom_id res chain seq x y z
N MET A 1 -31.09 9.45 -58.48
CA MET A 1 -31.03 10.28 -57.25
C MET A 1 -30.82 9.46 -55.97
N LYS A 2 -31.49 8.30 -55.77
CA LYS A 2 -31.32 7.46 -54.56
C LYS A 2 -29.90 6.94 -54.31
N ASN A 3 -29.15 6.57 -55.35
CA ASN A 3 -27.81 5.95 -55.19
C ASN A 3 -26.72 6.94 -54.76
N ASN A 4 -26.87 8.23 -55.09
CA ASN A 4 -25.91 9.26 -54.67
C ASN A 4 -26.20 9.72 -53.24
N PHE A 5 -27.48 9.72 -52.84
CA PHE A 5 -27.90 10.01 -51.47
C PHE A 5 -27.39 8.97 -50.48
N LEU A 6 -27.43 7.68 -50.84
CA LEU A 6 -26.91 6.60 -50.01
C LEU A 6 -25.38 6.66 -49.83
N LYS A 7 -24.65 7.04 -50.88
CA LYS A 7 -23.18 7.23 -50.80
C LYS A 7 -22.80 8.40 -49.89
N ILE A 8 -23.54 9.50 -49.94
CA ILE A 8 -23.33 10.67 -49.08
C ILE A 8 -23.58 10.30 -47.60
N LEU A 9 -24.64 9.51 -47.33
CA LEU A 9 -24.97 9.06 -45.97
C LEU A 9 -23.89 8.14 -45.37
N ILE A 10 -23.28 7.27 -46.19
CA ILE A 10 -22.18 6.38 -45.78
C ILE A 10 -20.90 7.18 -45.47
N ILE A 11 -20.58 8.19 -46.28
CA ILE A 11 -19.40 9.05 -46.06
C ILE A 11 -19.56 9.87 -44.77
N LEU A 12 -20.77 10.39 -44.50
CA LEU A 12 -21.08 11.13 -43.28
C LEU A 12 -20.99 10.25 -42.01
N THR A 13 -21.41 8.99 -42.09
CA THR A 13 -21.30 8.06 -40.95
C THR A 13 -19.87 7.63 -40.66
N ILE A 14 -19.05 7.41 -41.69
CA ILE A 14 -17.62 7.10 -41.53
C ILE A 14 -16.85 8.30 -40.96
N ALA A 15 -17.17 9.52 -41.41
CA ALA A 15 -16.57 10.74 -40.87
C ALA A 15 -16.94 10.96 -39.39
N LEU A 16 -18.19 10.64 -39.00
CA LEU A 16 -18.65 10.79 -37.61
C LEU A 16 -18.00 9.76 -36.66
N LEU A 17 -17.75 8.53 -37.13
CA LEU A 17 -16.99 7.53 -36.36
C LEU A 17 -15.50 7.91 -36.22
N GLY A 18 -14.91 8.54 -37.24
CA GLY A 18 -13.52 8.99 -37.21
C GLY A 18 -13.24 10.09 -36.17
N VAL A 19 -14.23 10.95 -35.90
CA VAL A 19 -14.11 12.01 -34.88
C VAL A 19 -14.22 11.46 -33.45
N PHE A 20 -15.02 10.41 -33.23
CA PHE A 20 -15.10 9.74 -31.91
C PHE A 20 -13.80 9.01 -31.53
N ALA A 21 -13.02 8.53 -32.50
CA ALA A 21 -11.74 7.87 -32.26
C ALA A 21 -10.63 8.82 -31.79
N LEU A 22 -10.76 10.14 -32.02
CA LEU A 22 -9.74 11.14 -31.66
C LEU A 22 -9.98 11.79 -30.28
N ILE A 23 -11.16 11.61 -29.68
CA ILE A 23 -11.50 12.20 -28.37
C ILE A 23 -11.13 11.26 -27.21
N SER A 24 -10.80 9.99 -27.48
CA SER A 24 -10.47 9.00 -26.45
C SER A 24 -8.99 8.98 -26.01
N CYS A 25 -8.19 9.96 -26.46
CA CYS A 25 -6.79 10.10 -26.07
C CYS A 25 -6.51 11.46 -25.42
N GLU A 26 -7.38 11.90 -24.52
CA GLU A 26 -6.98 12.83 -23.47
C GLU A 26 -6.43 11.98 -22.32
N LYS A 27 -5.12 11.72 -22.36
CA LYS A 27 -4.36 11.28 -21.18
C LYS A 27 -4.43 12.41 -20.17
N SER A 28 -5.48 12.39 -19.35
CA SER A 28 -5.49 13.04 -18.05
C SER A 28 -4.23 12.58 -17.32
N SER A 29 -3.28 13.49 -17.13
CA SER A 29 -2.09 13.25 -16.31
C SER A 29 -2.56 13.11 -14.87
N ASN A 30 -2.92 11.89 -14.54
CA ASN A 30 -3.49 11.51 -13.26
C ASN A 30 -2.47 11.79 -12.15
N LYS A 31 -2.65 12.91 -11.44
CA LYS A 31 -1.84 13.28 -10.27
C LYS A 31 -1.98 12.29 -9.10
N GLU A 32 -2.90 11.34 -9.19
CA GLU A 32 -3.06 10.23 -8.23
C GLU A 32 -1.96 9.16 -8.31
N ASN A 33 -1.16 9.10 -9.38
CA ASN A 33 -0.29 7.94 -9.62
C ASN A 33 0.91 7.76 -8.68
N ASN A 34 1.14 8.66 -7.72
CA ASN A 34 2.31 8.60 -6.83
C ASN A 34 1.94 8.57 -5.33
N VAL A 35 0.74 8.12 -4.98
CA VAL A 35 0.36 7.91 -3.58
C VAL A 35 0.70 6.47 -3.17
N VAL A 36 1.36 6.29 -2.02
CA VAL A 36 1.65 5.00 -1.40
C VAL A 36 1.11 4.99 0.02
N ARG A 37 0.14 4.12 0.30
CA ARG A 37 -0.46 3.92 1.63
C ARG A 37 0.33 2.90 2.41
N VAL A 38 0.89 3.30 3.54
CA VAL A 38 1.74 2.44 4.38
C VAL A 38 1.08 2.22 5.73
N GLY A 39 0.74 0.97 6.01
CA GLY A 39 0.26 0.51 7.31
C GLY A 39 1.40 0.29 8.30
N PHE A 40 1.28 0.83 9.50
CA PHE A 40 2.26 0.63 10.57
C PHE A 40 1.57 0.46 11.93
N TYR A 41 2.29 -0.06 12.91
CA TYR A 41 1.76 -0.29 14.25
C TYR A 41 2.09 0.89 15.15
N THR A 42 1.07 1.40 15.86
CA THR A 42 1.14 2.47 16.87
C THR A 42 1.73 3.81 16.44
N ASP A 43 1.10 4.90 16.87
CA ASP A 43 1.55 6.28 16.61
C ASP A 43 2.96 6.58 17.12
N SER A 44 3.53 5.77 18.02
CA SER A 44 4.92 5.94 18.45
C SER A 44 5.94 5.78 17.32
N GLU A 45 5.58 5.14 16.20
CA GLU A 45 6.47 4.98 15.06
C GLU A 45 6.50 6.19 14.11
N TYR A 46 5.67 7.23 14.32
CA TYR A 46 5.71 8.44 13.48
C TYR A 46 7.10 9.09 13.42
N GLN A 47 7.90 8.96 14.49
CA GLN A 47 9.27 9.48 14.50
C GLN A 47 10.19 8.78 13.48
N ILE A 48 9.92 7.51 13.18
CA ILE A 48 10.65 6.73 12.16
C ILE A 48 10.13 7.08 10.76
N TRP A 49 8.82 7.25 10.61
CA TRP A 49 8.18 7.47 9.30
C TRP A 49 8.25 8.91 8.80
N ASN A 50 8.18 9.93 9.66
CA ASN A 50 8.18 11.34 9.24
C ASN A 50 9.39 11.74 8.36
N PRO A 51 10.63 11.30 8.66
CA PRO A 51 11.77 11.52 7.76
C PRO A 51 11.61 10.84 6.40
N VAL A 52 11.03 9.63 6.35
CA VAL A 52 10.78 8.87 5.11
C VAL A 52 9.78 9.61 4.23
N VAL A 53 8.65 10.02 4.81
CA VAL A 53 7.63 10.84 4.14
C VAL A 53 8.25 12.11 3.56
N SER A 54 9.04 12.82 4.36
CA SER A 54 9.68 14.08 3.96
C SER A 54 10.70 13.92 2.82
N ASN A 55 11.37 12.77 2.74
CA ASN A 55 12.33 12.50 1.66
C ASN A 55 11.63 12.08 0.37
N LEU A 56 10.65 11.18 0.46
CA LEU A 56 9.89 10.71 -0.70
C LEU A 56 9.04 11.83 -1.34
N ALA A 57 8.56 12.79 -0.54
CA ALA A 57 7.88 13.98 -1.07
C ALA A 57 8.77 14.80 -2.03
N LYS A 58 10.10 14.84 -1.81
CA LYS A 58 11.05 15.53 -2.71
C LYS A 58 11.21 14.81 -4.04
N GLU A 59 10.92 13.51 -4.07
CA GLU A 59 10.93 12.67 -5.26
C GLU A 59 9.55 12.62 -5.95
N GLY A 60 8.57 13.38 -5.43
CA GLY A 60 7.22 13.43 -5.98
C GLY A 60 6.35 12.24 -5.58
N ILE A 61 6.70 11.53 -4.51
CA ILE A 61 5.92 10.43 -3.93
C ILE A 61 5.21 10.92 -2.66
N THR A 62 3.90 10.76 -2.63
CA THR A 62 3.07 11.05 -1.45
C THR A 62 2.94 9.76 -0.64
N VAL A 63 3.36 9.78 0.62
CA VAL A 63 3.16 8.66 1.54
C VAL A 63 2.00 8.97 2.48
N GLU A 64 0.97 8.12 2.44
CA GLU A 64 -0.15 8.17 3.38
C GLU A 64 0.07 7.13 4.47
N LEU A 65 0.26 7.59 5.70
CA LEU A 65 0.49 6.72 6.85
C LEU A 65 -0.83 6.27 7.47
N VAL A 66 -1.02 4.96 7.63
CA VAL A 66 -2.20 4.35 8.24
C VAL A 66 -1.77 3.63 9.52
N SER A 67 -2.11 4.23 10.67
CA SER A 67 -1.78 3.68 11.99
C SER A 67 -2.82 2.65 12.43
N PHE A 68 -2.36 1.49 12.90
CA PHE A 68 -3.21 0.43 13.45
C PHE A 68 -3.00 0.28 14.96
N ALA A 69 -4.12 0.06 15.68
CA ALA A 69 -4.13 -0.12 17.14
C ALA A 69 -3.78 -1.55 17.59
N ASN A 70 -3.76 -2.52 16.68
CA ASN A 70 -3.39 -3.91 16.97
C ASN A 70 -2.67 -4.55 15.78
N THR A 71 -1.97 -5.66 16.05
CA THR A 71 -1.07 -6.33 15.10
C THR A 71 -1.78 -7.22 14.07
N ARG A 72 -3.08 -7.52 14.22
CA ARG A 72 -3.81 -8.37 13.26
C ARG A 72 -4.36 -7.60 12.06
N MET A 73 -4.65 -6.33 12.25
CA MET A 73 -5.28 -5.51 11.19
C MET A 73 -4.38 -5.20 9.99
N PRO A 74 -3.06 -4.95 10.12
CA PRO A 74 -2.25 -4.51 8.98
C PRO A 74 -2.14 -5.55 7.85
N ASN A 75 -2.04 -6.85 8.17
CA ASN A 75 -1.97 -7.90 7.14
C ASN A 75 -3.31 -8.12 6.44
N GLN A 76 -4.43 -8.09 7.19
CA GLN A 76 -5.76 -8.13 6.59
C GLN A 76 -6.01 -6.93 5.66
N ALA A 77 -5.66 -5.72 6.09
CA ALA A 77 -5.80 -4.51 5.29
C ALA A 77 -4.97 -4.56 4.01
N LEU A 78 -3.73 -5.05 4.09
CA LEU A 78 -2.88 -5.25 2.92
C LEU A 78 -3.47 -6.29 1.95
N ASN A 79 -3.89 -7.44 2.48
CA ASN A 79 -4.51 -8.50 1.67
C ASN A 79 -5.81 -8.04 0.99
N ASN A 80 -6.56 -7.12 1.60
CA ASN A 80 -7.77 -6.54 1.03
C ASN A 80 -7.50 -5.44 0.00
N GLY A 81 -6.26 -4.92 -0.10
CA GLY A 81 -5.91 -3.77 -0.94
C GLY A 81 -6.24 -2.40 -0.32
N ASP A 82 -6.57 -2.35 0.97
CA ASP A 82 -6.87 -1.12 1.72
C ASP A 82 -5.60 -0.27 1.98
N ILE A 83 -4.43 -0.89 1.89
CA ILE A 83 -3.09 -0.27 1.93
C ILE A 83 -2.19 -0.95 0.91
N ASP A 84 -1.10 -0.28 0.52
CA ASP A 84 -0.18 -0.77 -0.52
C ASP A 84 1.01 -1.53 0.08
N LEU A 85 1.43 -1.16 1.30
CA LEU A 85 2.51 -1.80 2.06
C LEU A 85 2.16 -1.80 3.55
N ASN A 86 2.75 -2.72 4.32
CA ASN A 86 2.82 -2.58 5.77
C ASN A 86 4.24 -2.82 6.30
N ALA A 87 4.52 -2.28 7.50
CA ALA A 87 5.81 -2.39 8.15
C ALA A 87 5.62 -2.43 9.68
N PHE A 88 5.40 -3.63 10.24
CA PHE A 88 5.19 -3.81 11.68
C PHE A 88 5.70 -5.14 12.25
N GLN A 89 6.10 -6.08 11.38
CA GLN A 89 6.23 -7.49 11.71
C GLN A 89 7.61 -8.06 11.34
N HIS A 90 7.91 -9.25 11.88
CA HIS A 90 9.05 -10.06 11.49
C HIS A 90 8.61 -11.28 10.67
N HIS A 91 9.55 -11.91 9.95
CA HIS A 91 9.29 -13.05 9.05
C HIS A 91 8.49 -14.20 9.69
N ALA A 92 8.80 -14.56 10.94
CA ALA A 92 8.09 -15.66 11.61
C ALA A 92 6.59 -15.37 11.83
N TYR A 93 6.21 -14.10 12.02
CA TYR A 93 4.82 -13.70 12.21
C TYR A 93 4.08 -13.75 10.86
N LEU A 94 4.68 -13.18 9.81
CA LEU A 94 4.14 -13.21 8.46
C LEU A 94 3.90 -14.65 7.97
N ASN A 95 4.88 -15.52 8.16
CA ASN A 95 4.79 -16.92 7.71
C ASN A 95 3.68 -17.69 8.44
N ASP A 96 3.54 -17.49 9.74
CA ASP A 96 2.45 -18.11 10.52
C ASP A 96 1.08 -17.61 10.05
N GLU A 97 0.93 -16.30 9.86
CA GLU A 97 -0.35 -15.73 9.47
C GLU A 97 -0.76 -16.09 8.03
N VAL A 98 0.17 -16.05 7.07
CA VAL A 98 -0.07 -16.52 5.70
C VAL A 98 -0.47 -17.99 5.70
N SER A 99 0.22 -18.83 6.47
CA SER A 99 -0.11 -20.26 6.58
C SER A 99 -1.48 -20.52 7.20
N ASN A 100 -1.88 -19.71 8.20
CA ASN A 100 -3.11 -19.93 8.96
C ASN A 100 -4.34 -19.26 8.33
N LEU A 101 -4.17 -18.11 7.68
CA LEU A 101 -5.27 -17.28 7.18
C LEU A 101 -5.34 -17.21 5.65
N GLY A 102 -4.33 -17.71 4.94
CA GLY A 102 -4.32 -17.81 3.48
C GLY A 102 -4.18 -16.46 2.77
N TYR A 103 -3.48 -15.50 3.39
CA TYR A 103 -3.20 -14.21 2.75
C TYR A 103 -2.21 -14.34 1.59
N ASP A 104 -2.44 -13.58 0.52
CA ASP A 104 -1.57 -13.48 -0.66
C ASP A 104 -0.67 -12.24 -0.54
N ILE A 105 0.18 -12.25 0.49
CA ILE A 105 1.11 -11.16 0.80
C ILE A 105 2.51 -11.75 1.03
N VAL A 106 3.54 -10.97 0.71
CA VAL A 106 4.94 -11.41 0.78
C VAL A 106 5.83 -10.34 1.37
N ALA A 107 6.94 -10.75 2.00
CA ALA A 107 7.99 -9.83 2.40
C ALA A 107 8.79 -9.36 1.18
N ILE A 108 9.03 -8.05 1.06
CA ILE A 108 9.80 -7.47 -0.04
C ILE A 108 11.17 -6.91 0.38
N ALA A 109 11.34 -6.60 1.67
CA ALA A 109 12.56 -6.04 2.23
C ALA A 109 12.59 -6.20 3.76
N ASP A 110 13.81 -6.18 4.32
CA ASP A 110 14.04 -6.03 5.76
C ASP A 110 14.19 -4.55 6.13
N THR A 111 13.75 -4.17 7.34
CA THR A 111 13.83 -2.79 7.84
C THR A 111 14.82 -2.63 8.97
N TYR A 112 14.50 -3.16 10.15
CA TYR A 112 15.33 -3.11 11.35
C TYR A 112 15.01 -4.30 12.26
N ILE A 113 15.93 -4.58 13.20
CA ILE A 113 15.72 -5.57 14.26
C ILE A 113 15.40 -4.86 15.57
N SER A 114 14.34 -5.29 16.24
CA SER A 114 14.03 -4.88 17.61
C SER A 114 14.43 -5.99 18.58
N ALA A 115 15.41 -5.71 19.44
CA ALA A 115 15.88 -6.69 20.41
C ALA A 115 14.82 -6.94 21.49
N MET A 116 14.48 -8.21 21.73
CA MET A 116 13.61 -8.59 22.84
C MET A 116 14.37 -8.44 24.17
N ASN A 117 13.70 -7.82 25.14
CA ASN A 117 14.26 -7.54 26.46
C ASN A 117 13.34 -8.10 27.55
N ILE A 118 13.94 -8.49 28.68
CA ILE A 118 13.24 -8.89 29.89
C ILE A 118 13.27 -7.70 30.85
N TYR A 119 12.11 -7.27 31.32
CA TYR A 119 11.98 -6.15 32.26
C TYR A 119 11.45 -6.63 33.60
N SER A 120 11.97 -6.06 34.69
CA SER A 120 11.46 -6.28 36.04
C SER A 120 11.46 -4.99 36.83
N LYS A 121 10.44 -4.82 37.68
CA LYS A 121 10.41 -3.74 38.68
C LYS A 121 11.11 -4.13 40.00
N ASN A 122 11.35 -5.43 40.21
CA ASN A 122 11.70 -5.97 41.53
C ASN A 122 13.08 -6.62 41.60
N ILE A 123 13.62 -7.08 40.47
CA ILE A 123 14.90 -7.79 40.40
C ILE A 123 15.78 -7.16 39.32
N SER A 124 17.09 -7.16 39.55
CA SER A 124 18.06 -6.52 38.65
C SER A 124 18.70 -7.52 37.68
N ASN A 125 18.71 -8.80 38.04
CA ASN A 125 19.27 -9.89 37.24
C ASN A 125 18.29 -11.06 37.13
N VAL A 126 18.28 -11.73 35.97
CA VAL A 126 17.48 -12.94 35.74
C VAL A 126 17.77 -14.04 36.77
N SER A 127 18.99 -14.10 37.31
CA SER A 127 19.37 -15.09 38.34
C SER A 127 18.66 -14.90 39.69
N GLU A 128 18.07 -13.73 39.94
CA GLU A 128 17.31 -13.45 41.15
C GLU A 128 15.86 -13.98 41.09
N LEU A 129 15.44 -14.53 39.94
CA LEU A 129 14.10 -15.10 39.76
C LEU A 129 13.91 -16.29 40.71
N LYS A 130 12.95 -16.17 41.64
CA LYS A 130 12.61 -17.25 42.57
C LYS A 130 11.89 -18.37 41.83
N LYS A 131 12.12 -19.61 42.25
CA LYS A 131 11.33 -20.76 41.81
C LYS A 131 9.87 -20.56 42.24
N GLY A 132 8.95 -20.75 41.28
CA GLY A 132 7.49 -20.68 41.50
C GLY A 132 6.97 -21.86 42.32
#